data_AF-A0A318UIY0-F1
#
_entry.id   AF-A0A318UIY0-F1
#
_cell.length_a   1.000
_cell.length_b   1.000
_cell.length_c   1.000
_cell.angle_alpha   90.00
_cell.angle_beta   90.00
_cell.angle_gamma   90.00
#
_symmetry.space_group_name_H-M   'P 1'
#
loop_
_entity.id
_entity.type
_entity.pdbx_description
1 polymer ?
#
loop_
_entity_poly.entity_id
_entity_poly.type
_entity_poly.pdbx_seq_one_letter_code
_entity_poly.pdbx_strand_id
1 'polypeptide(L)'
;MRKVKPLCLRLNDIEYMSWLKKILSKKEIHSYYLTICCIAKDEDDYLSEWINFHLKAGVDYFYIYDNGSKVPIKTIISEAGLSAYVKVIEMPGKSKQVKAYKNCLRRFGKTSKWIAFIDLDEFILAKSTKGNLPLFLKAYEPYGALAVNWQMFGSAYHLKRTNRPQLESFTLKAEENYYKNTHVKSIVQPKYVKDKGNAHFFKFIDGYFAVNENFNIVEGSFSNVSVNKIQINHYYCRSLEEYKEKVIRGIADTKRPRQMDEFYEHDRDSNALEDKTILGLFS
;
A
#
# COMPACT_ATOMS: atom_id res chain seq x y z
N MET A 1 -18.53 -12.84 59.19
CA MET A 1 -17.94 -11.53 58.87
C MET A 1 -16.44 -11.67 58.58
N ARG A 2 -16.02 -11.55 57.31
CA ARG A 2 -14.68 -11.07 56.94
C ARG A 2 -14.83 -10.22 55.68
N LYS A 3 -14.87 -8.90 55.87
CA LYS A 3 -14.89 -7.91 54.79
C LYS A 3 -13.50 -7.92 54.12
N VAL A 4 -13.44 -8.25 52.84
CA VAL A 4 -12.25 -8.01 52.02
C VAL A 4 -12.16 -6.50 51.79
N LYS A 5 -11.15 -5.85 52.36
CA LYS A 5 -10.86 -4.43 52.11
C LYS A 5 -10.28 -4.30 50.70
N PRO A 6 -10.73 -3.34 49.87
CA PRO A 6 -10.02 -3.01 48.65
C PRO A 6 -8.69 -2.35 49.04
N LEU A 7 -7.59 -2.91 48.54
CA LEU A 7 -6.25 -2.32 48.68
C LEU A 7 -6.18 -1.07 47.80
N CYS A 8 -6.72 0.05 48.31
CA CYS A 8 -6.55 1.36 47.70
C CYS A 8 -5.12 1.84 47.99
N LEU A 9 -4.20 1.48 47.09
CA LEU A 9 -2.88 2.12 47.04
C LEU A 9 -3.11 3.58 46.63
N ARG A 10 -3.13 4.51 47.59
CA ARG A 10 -3.09 5.94 47.31
C ARG A 10 -1.68 6.27 46.85
N LEU A 11 -1.44 6.22 45.54
CA LEU A 11 -0.36 7.02 44.97
C LEU A 11 -0.67 8.48 45.33
N ASN A 12 0.31 9.21 45.86
CA ASN A 12 0.14 10.65 46.05
C ASN A 12 -0.09 11.30 44.68
N ASP A 13 -0.78 12.44 44.63
CA ASP A 13 -1.19 13.06 43.35
C ASP A 13 0.00 13.30 42.42
N ILE A 14 1.21 13.49 42.96
CA ILE A 14 2.45 13.67 42.21
C ILE A 14 2.91 12.36 41.56
N GLU A 15 2.89 11.23 42.26
CA GLU A 15 3.22 9.90 41.71
C GLU A 15 2.16 9.43 40.71
N TYR A 16 0.87 9.69 40.99
CA TYR A 16 -0.22 9.39 40.06
C TYR A 16 -0.11 10.22 38.79
N MET A 17 0.19 11.52 38.90
CA MET A 17 0.42 12.40 37.75
C MET A 17 1.72 12.10 37.01
N SER A 18 2.77 11.64 37.71
CA SER A 18 4.03 11.16 37.10
C SER A 18 3.80 9.87 36.33
N TRP A 19 3.04 8.93 36.90
CA TRP A 19 2.63 7.68 36.26
C TRP A 19 1.71 7.94 35.06
N LEU A 20 0.70 8.80 35.19
CA LEU A 20 -0.15 9.26 34.09
C LEU A 20 0.65 9.96 32.99
N LYS A 21 1.58 10.86 33.34
CA LYS A 21 2.49 11.49 32.36
C LYS A 21 3.35 10.45 31.67
N LYS A 22 3.81 9.41 32.36
CA LYS A 22 4.61 8.32 31.80
C LYS A 22 3.79 7.37 30.90
N ILE A 23 2.49 7.25 31.15
CA ILE A 23 1.54 6.52 30.29
C ILE A 23 1.14 7.36 29.07
N LEU A 24 0.81 8.63 29.28
CA LEU A 24 0.44 9.57 28.23
C LEU A 24 1.64 9.92 27.33
N SER A 25 2.86 10.00 27.87
CA SER A 25 4.10 10.19 27.09
C SER A 25 4.55 8.94 26.33
N LYS A 26 4.04 7.75 26.72
CA LYS A 26 4.25 6.49 25.99
C LYS A 26 3.30 6.31 24.82
N LYS A 27 2.25 7.13 24.69
CA LYS A 27 1.38 7.08 23.52
C LYS A 27 2.17 7.72 22.38
N GLU A 28 2.69 6.90 21.47
CA GLU A 28 3.33 7.40 20.24
C GLU A 28 2.32 8.28 19.51
N ILE A 29 2.55 9.60 19.52
CA ILE A 29 1.76 10.55 18.76
C ILE A 29 2.32 10.53 17.34
N HIS A 30 1.75 9.68 16.50
CA HIS A 30 1.97 9.75 15.07
C HIS A 30 1.16 10.91 14.50
N SER A 31 1.73 11.63 13.53
CA SER A 31 1.01 12.67 12.78
C SER A 31 -0.07 12.07 11.87
N TYR A 32 0.14 10.82 11.42
CA TYR A 32 -0.73 10.09 10.52
C TYR A 32 -0.97 8.67 11.02
N TYR A 33 -2.19 8.15 10.88
CA TYR A 33 -2.49 6.76 11.15
C TYR A 33 -2.01 5.87 10.00
N LEU A 34 -2.32 6.24 8.75
CA LEU A 34 -1.95 5.48 7.56
C LEU A 34 -1.42 6.41 6.47
N THR A 35 -0.23 6.11 5.97
CA THR A 35 0.33 6.76 4.77
C THR A 35 0.64 5.75 3.69
N ILE A 36 0.79 6.20 2.44
CA ILE A 36 1.31 5.37 1.35
C ILE A 36 2.67 5.92 0.91
N CYS A 37 3.61 5.02 0.66
CA CYS A 37 4.86 5.30 -0.03
C CYS A 37 4.93 4.55 -1.35
N CYS A 38 5.15 5.28 -2.44
CA CYS A 38 5.37 4.71 -3.77
C CYS A 38 6.56 5.38 -4.47
N ILE A 39 7.06 4.75 -5.53
CA ILE A 39 7.97 5.35 -6.49
C ILE A 39 7.29 5.30 -7.86
N ALA A 40 7.37 6.39 -8.60
CA ALA A 40 6.64 6.56 -9.85
C ALA A 40 7.52 7.24 -10.90
N LYS A 41 7.22 6.95 -12.17
CA LYS A 41 7.79 7.64 -13.32
C LYS A 41 6.71 7.67 -14.39
N ASP A 42 6.44 8.79 -15.04
CA ASP A 42 5.50 8.87 -16.18
C ASP A 42 4.20 8.05 -15.93
N GLU A 43 3.53 8.30 -14.80
CA GLU A 43 2.29 7.64 -14.33
C GLU A 43 1.19 8.70 -14.08
N ASP A 44 1.18 9.74 -14.92
CA ASP A 44 0.37 10.94 -14.74
C ASP A 44 -1.13 10.69 -14.96
N ASP A 45 -1.51 9.85 -15.92
CA ASP A 45 -2.90 9.66 -16.36
C ASP A 45 -3.86 9.24 -15.25
N TYR A 46 -3.43 8.37 -14.33
CA TYR A 46 -4.27 7.80 -13.28
C TYR A 46 -3.87 8.23 -11.86
N LEU A 47 -2.88 9.11 -11.72
CA LEU A 47 -2.37 9.52 -10.42
C LEU A 47 -3.46 10.14 -9.53
N SER A 48 -4.28 11.01 -10.11
CA SER A 48 -5.37 11.69 -9.40
C SER A 48 -6.46 10.71 -8.97
N GLU A 49 -6.84 9.74 -9.81
CA GLU A 49 -7.81 8.69 -9.45
C GLU A 49 -7.27 7.81 -8.32
N TRP A 50 -6.00 7.40 -8.42
CA TRP A 50 -5.34 6.59 -7.42
C TRP A 50 -5.26 7.29 -6.05
N ILE A 51 -4.90 8.58 -6.01
CA ILE A 51 -4.87 9.34 -4.75
C ILE A 51 -6.27 9.47 -4.16
N ASN A 52 -7.25 9.89 -4.96
CA ASN A 52 -8.61 10.11 -4.48
C ASN A 52 -9.27 8.84 -3.95
N PHE A 53 -9.04 7.70 -4.61
CA PHE A 53 -9.50 6.41 -4.11
C PHE A 53 -8.93 6.09 -2.72
N HIS A 54 -7.61 6.25 -2.54
CA HIS A 54 -6.95 5.93 -1.28
C HIS A 54 -7.28 6.94 -0.16
N LEU A 55 -7.48 8.22 -0.49
CA LEU A 55 -8.03 9.21 0.44
C LEU A 55 -9.42 8.77 0.94
N LYS A 56 -10.30 8.34 0.03
CA LYS A 56 -11.63 7.83 0.38
C LYS A 56 -11.55 6.53 1.22
N ALA A 57 -10.51 5.73 1.03
CA ALA A 57 -10.22 4.55 1.84
C ALA A 57 -9.64 4.87 3.24
N GLY A 58 -9.37 6.14 3.54
CA GLY A 58 -8.87 6.60 4.84
C GLY A 58 -7.35 6.68 4.95
N VAL A 59 -6.63 6.79 3.83
CA VAL A 59 -5.20 7.15 3.84
C VAL A 59 -5.07 8.64 4.15
N ASP A 60 -4.20 8.99 5.08
CA ASP A 60 -4.04 10.37 5.54
C ASP A 60 -3.09 11.18 4.63
N TYR A 61 -2.02 10.53 4.13
CA TYR A 61 -0.94 11.22 3.43
C TYR A 61 -0.13 10.32 2.50
N PHE A 62 0.50 10.91 1.48
CA PHE A 62 1.27 10.19 0.47
C PHE A 62 2.71 10.70 0.38
N TYR A 63 3.67 9.77 0.33
CA TYR A 63 5.08 10.02 0.04
C TYR A 63 5.42 9.44 -1.33
N ILE A 64 5.39 10.29 -2.36
CA ILE A 64 5.61 9.87 -3.75
C ILE A 64 7.03 10.21 -4.15
N TYR A 65 7.81 9.20 -4.52
CA TYR A 65 9.15 9.38 -5.06
C TYR A 65 9.07 9.49 -6.58
N ASP A 66 9.38 10.67 -7.13
CA ASP A 66 9.42 10.91 -8.56
C ASP A 66 10.77 10.46 -9.14
N ASN A 67 10.74 9.43 -9.97
CA ASN A 67 11.92 8.84 -10.60
C ASN A 67 12.24 9.47 -11.96
N GLY A 68 12.18 10.80 -12.02
CA GLY A 68 12.50 11.59 -13.21
C GLY A 68 11.44 11.47 -14.29
N SER A 69 10.18 11.71 -13.90
CA SER A 69 9.05 11.84 -14.83
C SER A 69 9.27 13.02 -15.79
N LYS A 70 8.80 12.88 -17.02
CA LYS A 70 8.86 13.93 -18.06
C LYS A 70 8.11 15.19 -17.61
N VAL A 71 6.89 14.98 -17.12
CA VAL A 71 6.14 16.00 -16.38
C VAL A 71 6.37 15.72 -14.89
N PRO A 72 6.98 16.65 -14.13
CA PRO A 72 7.22 16.44 -12.71
C PRO A 72 5.91 16.13 -11.97
N ILE A 73 5.92 15.08 -11.14
CA ILE A 73 4.74 14.67 -10.37
C ILE A 73 4.20 15.81 -9.52
N LYS A 74 5.09 16.66 -8.99
CA LYS A 74 4.71 17.83 -8.20
C LYS A 74 3.81 18.80 -8.97
N THR A 75 4.01 18.96 -10.28
CA THR A 75 3.17 19.80 -11.14
C THR A 75 1.77 19.22 -11.24
N ILE A 76 1.66 17.93 -11.57
CA ILE A 76 0.38 17.21 -11.70
C ILE A 76 -0.42 17.27 -10.39
N ILE A 77 0.24 17.01 -9.25
CA ILE A 77 -0.37 17.11 -7.92
C ILE A 77 -0.90 18.52 -7.62
N SER A 78 -0.16 19.55 -8.02
CA SER A 78 -0.56 20.93 -7.81
C SER A 78 -1.77 21.31 -8.66
N GLU A 79 -1.78 20.93 -9.93
CA GLU A 79 -2.87 21.18 -10.86
C GLU A 79 -4.15 20.44 -10.44
N ALA A 80 -4.01 19.23 -9.89
CA ALA A 80 -5.12 18.46 -9.33
C ALA A 80 -5.64 18.97 -7.96
N GLY A 81 -4.98 19.97 -7.35
CA GLY A 81 -5.37 20.47 -6.02
C GLY A 81 -5.06 19.50 -4.87
N LEU A 82 -4.14 18.56 -5.06
CA LEU A 82 -3.84 17.47 -4.11
C LEU A 82 -2.59 17.75 -3.24
N SER A 83 -1.97 18.93 -3.38
CA SER A 83 -0.74 19.31 -2.67
C SER A 83 -0.82 19.20 -1.14
N ALA A 84 -2.01 19.34 -0.55
CA ALA A 84 -2.22 19.22 0.89
C ALA A 84 -2.06 17.79 1.42
N TYR A 85 -2.15 16.78 0.55
CA TYR A 85 -2.14 15.35 0.92
C TYR A 85 -0.85 14.63 0.50
N VAL A 86 0.00 15.28 -0.29
CA VAL A 86 1.12 14.60 -0.97
C VAL A 86 2.42 15.35 -0.74
N LYS A 87 3.46 14.61 -0.36
CA LYS A 87 4.84 15.06 -0.45
C LYS A 87 5.55 14.32 -1.57
N VAL A 88 5.98 15.08 -2.57
CA VAL A 88 6.79 14.59 -3.69
C VAL A 88 8.28 14.70 -3.35
N ILE A 89 9.06 13.64 -3.61
CA ILE A 89 10.50 13.58 -3.41
C ILE A 89 11.16 13.18 -4.73
N GLU A 90 12.00 14.03 -5.29
CA GLU A 90 12.77 13.68 -6.49
C GLU A 90 13.83 12.62 -6.18
N MET A 91 13.84 11.55 -6.97
CA MET A 91 14.83 10.48 -6.87
C MET A 91 15.11 9.84 -8.24
N PRO A 92 15.64 10.60 -9.22
CA PRO A 92 15.92 10.06 -10.54
C PRO A 92 17.02 8.97 -10.52
N GLY A 93 16.85 7.97 -11.38
CA GLY A 93 17.87 7.01 -11.79
C GLY A 93 17.37 5.57 -11.92
N LYS A 94 18.30 4.62 -12.08
CA LYS A 94 17.97 3.19 -12.24
C LYS A 94 17.91 2.47 -10.89
N SER A 95 17.04 1.47 -10.79
CA SER A 95 16.90 0.58 -9.62
C SER A 95 16.77 1.34 -8.29
N LYS A 96 15.84 2.30 -8.24
CA LYS A 96 15.67 3.23 -7.12
C LYS A 96 14.61 2.82 -6.11
N GLN A 97 13.75 1.84 -6.41
CA GLN A 97 12.61 1.50 -5.55
C GLN A 97 13.02 1.15 -4.11
N VAL A 98 13.99 0.25 -3.91
CA VAL A 98 14.48 -0.09 -2.55
C VAL A 98 15.09 1.13 -1.85
N LYS A 99 15.79 2.01 -2.57
CA LYS A 99 16.37 3.23 -2.01
C LYS A 99 15.30 4.24 -1.59
N ALA A 100 14.26 4.41 -2.40
CA ALA A 100 13.09 5.24 -2.10
C ALA A 100 12.39 4.74 -0.84
N TYR A 101 12.10 3.44 -0.75
CA TYR A 101 11.42 2.86 0.40
C TYR A 101 12.26 2.92 1.69
N LYS A 102 13.58 2.67 1.62
CA LYS A 102 14.50 2.89 2.75
C LYS A 102 14.54 4.37 3.18
N ASN A 103 14.54 5.29 2.22
CA ASN A 103 14.49 6.72 2.50
C ASN A 103 13.17 7.11 3.20
N CYS A 104 12.04 6.54 2.76
CA CYS A 104 10.73 6.78 3.34
C CYS A 104 10.66 6.30 4.79
N LEU A 105 11.02 5.05 5.05
CA LEU A 105 11.08 4.50 6.41
C LEU A 105 11.92 5.38 7.34
N ARG A 106 13.12 5.78 6.88
CA ARG A 106 14.04 6.58 7.70
C ARG A 106 13.50 7.98 8.01
N ARG A 107 12.88 8.66 7.03
CA ARG A 107 12.46 10.05 7.17
C ARG A 107 11.06 10.21 7.77
N PHE A 108 10.16 9.29 7.44
CA PHE A 108 8.72 9.41 7.68
C PHE A 108 8.16 8.24 8.50
N GLY A 109 8.98 7.23 8.83
CA GLY A 109 8.55 6.11 9.66
C GLY A 109 8.03 6.52 11.03
N LYS A 110 8.61 7.58 11.64
CA LYS A 110 8.16 8.07 12.95
C LYS A 110 6.84 8.86 12.88
N THR A 111 6.50 9.42 11.72
CA THR A 111 5.28 10.25 11.56
C THR A 111 4.04 9.42 11.26
N SER A 112 4.19 8.15 10.91
CA SER A 112 3.08 7.28 10.50
C SER A 112 3.00 6.04 11.38
N LYS A 113 1.79 5.67 11.84
CA LYS A 113 1.60 4.36 12.50
C LYS A 113 1.77 3.21 11.51
N TRP A 114 1.13 3.35 10.34
CA TRP A 114 1.22 2.41 9.22
C TRP A 114 1.74 3.12 7.97
N ILE A 115 2.57 2.43 7.19
CA ILE A 115 2.96 2.83 5.83
C ILE A 115 2.67 1.69 4.88
N ALA A 116 1.79 1.90 3.90
CA ALA A 116 1.59 1.00 2.78
C ALA A 116 2.65 1.24 1.70
N PHE A 117 3.27 0.18 1.21
CA PHE A 117 4.25 0.23 0.12
C PHE A 117 3.68 -0.46 -1.10
N ILE A 118 3.06 0.33 -1.99
CA ILE A 118 2.35 -0.11 -3.19
C ILE A 118 2.75 0.75 -4.39
N ASP A 119 2.47 0.26 -5.60
CA ASP A 119 2.72 0.94 -6.87
C ASP A 119 1.47 1.73 -7.32
N LEU A 120 1.60 2.62 -8.32
CA LEU A 120 0.48 3.49 -8.77
C LEU A 120 -0.58 2.76 -9.61
N ASP A 121 -0.31 1.53 -10.03
CA ASP A 121 -1.25 0.62 -10.66
C ASP A 121 -1.89 -0.36 -9.64
N GLU A 122 -1.71 -0.13 -8.34
CA GLU A 122 -2.20 -1.00 -7.27
C GLU A 122 -3.19 -0.29 -6.34
N PHE A 123 -4.31 -0.94 -6.03
CA PHE A 123 -5.38 -0.38 -5.19
C PHE A 123 -5.67 -1.32 -4.04
N ILE A 124 -5.67 -0.83 -2.79
CA ILE A 124 -5.96 -1.67 -1.61
C ILE A 124 -7.46 -1.62 -1.29
N LEU A 125 -8.12 -2.79 -1.28
CA LEU A 125 -9.55 -2.91 -1.05
C LEU A 125 -9.82 -3.65 0.26
N ALA A 126 -10.13 -2.92 1.34
CA ALA A 126 -10.58 -3.51 2.60
C ALA A 126 -12.09 -3.85 2.56
N LYS A 127 -12.41 -5.01 1.99
CA LYS A 127 -13.80 -5.46 1.73
C LYS A 127 -14.61 -5.62 3.01
N SER A 128 -14.04 -6.23 4.06
CA SER A 128 -14.77 -6.50 5.30
C SER A 128 -15.09 -5.24 6.13
N THR A 129 -14.54 -4.09 5.76
CA THR A 129 -14.80 -2.79 6.40
C THR A 129 -15.31 -1.73 5.42
N LYS A 130 -15.88 -2.16 4.28
CA LYS A 130 -16.44 -1.28 3.24
C LYS A 130 -15.46 -0.17 2.81
N GLY A 131 -14.22 -0.58 2.54
CA GLY A 131 -13.14 0.30 2.10
C GLY A 131 -12.43 1.08 3.20
N ASN A 132 -12.89 1.03 4.46
CA ASN A 132 -12.22 1.74 5.56
C ASN A 132 -10.94 0.99 6.01
N LEU A 133 -9.79 1.39 5.45
CA LEU A 133 -8.49 0.79 5.75
C LEU A 133 -8.06 1.02 7.20
N PRO A 134 -8.21 2.22 7.80
CA PRO A 134 -7.87 2.43 9.20
C PRO A 134 -8.59 1.48 10.16
N LEU A 135 -9.90 1.29 9.95
CA LEU A 135 -10.73 0.36 10.73
C LEU A 135 -10.25 -1.08 10.54
N PHE A 136 -9.94 -1.48 9.31
CA PHE A 136 -9.42 -2.82 9.01
C PHE A 136 -8.11 -3.10 9.75
N LEU A 137 -7.18 -2.16 9.71
CA LEU A 137 -5.82 -2.31 10.25
C LEU A 137 -5.78 -2.43 11.78
N LYS A 138 -6.85 -2.03 12.51
CA LYS A 138 -6.90 -2.16 13.97
C LYS A 138 -6.67 -3.58 14.46
N ALA A 139 -7.19 -4.58 13.74
CA ALA A 139 -7.03 -5.99 14.08
C ALA A 139 -5.57 -6.49 13.92
N TYR A 140 -4.75 -5.75 13.18
CA TYR A 140 -3.38 -6.14 12.81
C TYR A 140 -2.31 -5.36 13.58
N GLU A 141 -2.70 -4.44 14.48
CA GLU A 141 -1.78 -3.66 15.31
C GLU A 141 -0.82 -4.48 16.19
N PRO A 142 -1.12 -5.73 16.59
CA PRO A 142 -0.15 -6.58 17.28
C PRO A 142 1.02 -7.06 16.41
N TYR A 143 0.96 -6.92 15.08
CA TYR A 143 1.94 -7.49 14.14
C TYR A 143 2.84 -6.43 13.50
N GLY A 144 3.99 -6.85 12.98
CA GLY A 144 4.93 -5.95 12.29
C GLY A 144 4.38 -5.39 10.98
N ALA A 145 3.60 -6.19 10.26
CA ALA A 145 2.96 -5.79 9.01
C ALA A 145 1.74 -6.65 8.67
N LEU A 146 0.90 -6.12 7.80
CA LEU A 146 -0.10 -6.86 7.03
C LEU A 146 0.43 -7.05 5.60
N ALA A 147 0.58 -8.30 5.18
CA ALA A 147 0.83 -8.69 3.80
C ALA A 147 -0.51 -8.92 3.09
N VAL A 148 -0.72 -8.25 1.95
CA VAL A 148 -1.97 -8.30 1.19
C VAL A 148 -1.69 -8.88 -0.19
N ASN A 149 -2.41 -9.94 -0.56
CA ASN A 149 -2.30 -10.60 -1.85
C ASN A 149 -2.81 -9.72 -3.00
N TRP A 150 -2.12 -9.84 -4.14
CA TRP A 150 -2.60 -9.28 -5.40
C TRP A 150 -3.84 -10.02 -5.94
N GLN A 151 -4.59 -9.30 -6.76
CA GLN A 151 -5.55 -9.79 -7.74
C GLN A 151 -5.18 -9.11 -9.05
N MET A 152 -4.69 -9.89 -10.01
CA MET A 152 -4.19 -9.38 -11.28
C MET A 152 -5.34 -9.02 -12.22
N PHE A 153 -5.35 -7.76 -12.69
CA PHE A 153 -6.29 -7.27 -13.69
C PHE A 153 -5.60 -7.18 -15.05
N GLY A 154 -6.31 -7.67 -16.07
CA GLY A 154 -5.88 -7.64 -17.46
C GLY A 154 -6.26 -6.33 -18.14
N SER A 155 -6.09 -6.32 -19.46
CA SER A 155 -6.41 -5.20 -20.34
C SER A 155 -7.90 -4.99 -20.55
N ALA A 156 -8.75 -5.91 -20.10
CA ALA A 156 -10.15 -6.03 -20.50
C ALA A 156 -10.30 -6.00 -22.04
N TYR A 157 -9.33 -6.58 -22.75
CA TYR A 157 -9.21 -6.60 -24.21
C TYR A 157 -9.07 -5.22 -24.87
N HIS A 158 -8.78 -4.16 -24.10
CA HIS A 158 -8.55 -2.84 -24.66
C HIS A 158 -7.21 -2.76 -25.39
N LEU A 159 -7.27 -2.48 -26.69
CA LEU A 159 -6.06 -2.25 -27.51
C LEU A 159 -5.54 -0.81 -27.39
N LYS A 160 -6.44 0.14 -27.08
CA LYS A 160 -6.17 1.57 -26.95
C LYS A 160 -6.63 2.06 -25.60
N ARG A 161 -6.06 3.18 -25.16
CA ARG A 161 -6.47 3.88 -23.96
C ARG A 161 -7.95 4.24 -24.04
N THR A 162 -8.64 4.08 -22.93
CA THR A 162 -10.07 4.38 -22.81
C THR A 162 -10.30 5.83 -22.39
N ASN A 163 -11.45 6.40 -22.75
CA ASN A 163 -11.89 7.72 -22.25
C ASN A 163 -12.63 7.63 -20.89
N ARG A 164 -12.45 6.55 -20.15
CA ARG A 164 -13.05 6.29 -18.83
C ARG A 164 -11.95 6.18 -17.76
N PRO A 165 -12.29 6.39 -16.48
CA PRO A 165 -11.38 6.14 -15.37
C PRO A 165 -10.85 4.70 -15.37
N GLN A 166 -9.65 4.48 -14.81
CA GLN A 166 -8.99 3.17 -14.80
C GLN A 166 -9.90 2.08 -14.21
N LEU A 167 -10.55 2.41 -13.09
CA LEU A 167 -11.36 1.46 -12.33
C LEU A 167 -12.61 1.01 -13.08
N GLU A 168 -13.10 1.83 -14.02
CA GLU A 168 -14.25 1.51 -14.88
C GLU A 168 -13.83 0.79 -16.18
N SER A 169 -12.60 1.01 -16.61
CA SER A 169 -12.08 0.46 -17.87
C SER A 169 -11.59 -0.97 -17.73
N PHE A 170 -10.86 -1.27 -16.66
CA PHE A 170 -10.19 -2.56 -16.50
C PHE A 170 -10.91 -3.39 -15.44
N THR A 171 -12.00 -4.03 -15.83
CA THR A 171 -12.88 -4.77 -14.90
C THR A 171 -12.72 -6.28 -14.97
N LEU A 172 -11.85 -6.78 -15.86
CA LEU A 172 -11.55 -8.21 -15.96
C LEU A 172 -10.26 -8.56 -15.23
N LYS A 173 -10.32 -9.63 -14.45
CA LYS A 173 -9.20 -10.13 -13.63
C LYS A 173 -8.92 -11.61 -13.88
N ALA A 174 -7.79 -12.07 -13.36
CA ALA A 174 -7.45 -13.48 -13.30
C ALA A 174 -8.32 -14.25 -12.32
N GLU A 175 -8.37 -15.57 -12.51
CA GLU A 175 -8.85 -16.51 -11.49
C GLU A 175 -8.07 -16.34 -10.17
N GLU A 176 -8.71 -16.58 -9.03
CA GLU A 176 -8.08 -16.34 -7.72
C GLU A 176 -6.78 -17.16 -7.54
N ASN A 177 -6.77 -18.39 -8.06
CA ASN A 177 -5.62 -19.31 -8.00
C ASN A 177 -4.49 -18.99 -9.01
N TYR A 178 -4.62 -17.92 -9.81
CA TYR A 178 -3.55 -17.50 -10.71
C TYR A 178 -2.27 -17.26 -9.94
N TYR A 179 -1.16 -17.87 -10.36
CA TYR A 179 0.05 -17.95 -9.54
C TYR A 179 0.62 -16.58 -9.15
N LYS A 180 0.41 -15.53 -9.96
CA LYS A 180 0.85 -14.16 -9.63
C LYS A 180 0.06 -13.53 -8.49
N ASN A 181 -1.15 -14.00 -8.20
CA ASN A 181 -1.93 -13.56 -7.03
C ASN A 181 -1.29 -14.00 -5.70
N THR A 182 -0.33 -14.94 -5.72
CA THR A 182 0.44 -15.30 -4.52
C THR A 182 1.37 -14.19 -4.05
N HIS A 183 1.74 -13.25 -4.93
CA HIS A 183 2.54 -12.10 -4.55
C HIS A 183 1.77 -11.19 -3.59
N VAL A 184 2.52 -10.58 -2.68
CA VAL A 184 1.99 -9.63 -1.71
C VAL A 184 2.67 -8.27 -1.80
N LYS A 185 1.97 -7.24 -1.34
CA LYS A 185 2.58 -6.00 -0.83
C LYS A 185 2.34 -5.89 0.66
N SER A 186 3.13 -5.05 1.32
CA SER A 186 3.08 -4.91 2.77
C SER A 186 2.58 -3.53 3.19
N ILE A 187 1.68 -3.52 4.17
CA ILE A 187 1.32 -2.36 4.99
C ILE A 187 2.03 -2.56 6.32
N VAL A 188 3.02 -1.72 6.63
CA VAL A 188 3.98 -1.99 7.72
C VAL A 188 3.84 -0.99 8.85
N GLN A 189 4.09 -1.44 10.09
CA GLN A 189 4.32 -0.55 11.21
C GLN A 189 5.81 -0.20 11.31
N PRO A 190 6.24 1.03 10.96
CA PRO A 190 7.66 1.35 10.84
C PRO A 190 8.46 1.15 12.13
N LYS A 191 7.83 1.31 13.30
CA LYS A 191 8.47 1.11 14.61
C LYS A 191 8.98 -0.30 14.86
N TYR A 192 8.45 -1.29 14.14
CA TYR A 192 8.87 -2.69 14.25
C TYR A 192 9.83 -3.10 13.14
N VAL A 193 10.14 -2.22 12.18
CA VAL A 193 11.01 -2.53 11.04
C VAL A 193 12.48 -2.41 11.46
N LYS A 194 13.23 -3.51 11.31
CA LYS A 194 14.68 -3.58 11.50
C LYS A 194 15.44 -3.17 10.22
N ASP A 195 15.00 -3.66 9.07
CA ASP A 195 15.54 -3.29 7.76
C ASP A 195 14.50 -3.53 6.65
N LYS A 196 14.65 -2.82 5.53
CA LYS A 196 13.91 -3.14 4.30
C LYS A 196 14.59 -4.33 3.63
N GLY A 197 13.83 -5.42 3.44
CA GLY A 197 14.26 -6.60 2.70
C GLY A 197 14.36 -6.30 1.20
N ASN A 198 13.32 -6.62 0.44
CA ASN A 198 13.19 -6.24 -0.98
C ASN A 198 12.02 -5.27 -1.19
N ALA A 199 11.52 -5.06 -2.41
CA ALA A 199 10.36 -4.18 -2.66
C ALA A 199 9.08 -4.63 -1.91
N HIS A 200 8.87 -5.95 -1.76
CA HIS A 200 7.63 -6.55 -1.26
C HIS A 200 7.63 -6.86 0.25
N PHE A 201 8.77 -7.21 0.85
CA PHE A 201 8.85 -7.62 2.27
C PHE A 201 9.83 -6.79 3.11
N PHE A 202 9.71 -6.92 4.43
CA PHE A 202 10.45 -6.19 5.46
C PHE A 202 10.98 -7.15 6.51
N LYS A 203 12.10 -6.79 7.14
CA LYS A 203 12.64 -7.51 8.30
C LYS A 203 12.23 -6.76 9.55
N PHE A 204 11.77 -7.48 10.56
CA PHE A 204 11.27 -6.89 11.81
C PHE A 204 12.24 -7.12 12.97
N ILE A 205 12.04 -6.38 14.06
CA ILE A 205 12.69 -6.66 15.34
C ILE A 205 12.10 -7.93 15.97
N ASP A 206 12.83 -8.52 16.90
CA ASP A 206 12.46 -9.80 17.53
C ASP A 206 11.05 -9.71 18.18
N GLY A 207 10.25 -10.75 17.96
CA GLY A 207 8.86 -10.82 18.42
C GLY A 207 7.81 -10.22 17.48
N TYR A 208 8.23 -9.63 16.35
CA TYR A 208 7.31 -9.08 15.33
C TYR A 208 7.54 -9.72 13.97
N PHE A 209 6.45 -9.86 13.21
CA PHE A 209 6.45 -10.47 11.87
C PHE A 209 5.28 -9.94 11.05
N ALA A 210 5.30 -10.18 9.73
CA ALA A 210 4.17 -9.91 8.86
C ALA A 210 3.16 -11.06 8.92
N VAL A 211 1.89 -10.74 8.78
CA VAL A 211 0.81 -11.73 8.63
C VAL A 211 -0.09 -11.40 7.46
N ASN A 212 -0.77 -12.40 6.90
CA ASN A 212 -1.85 -12.17 5.93
C ASN A 212 -3.19 -11.89 6.64
N GLU A 213 -4.28 -11.77 5.87
CA GLU A 213 -5.62 -11.45 6.39
C GLU A 213 -6.22 -12.51 7.34
N ASN A 214 -5.61 -13.70 7.44
CA ASN A 214 -5.98 -14.78 8.33
C ASN A 214 -4.99 -14.96 9.48
N PHE A 215 -4.11 -13.99 9.70
CA PHE A 215 -3.09 -14.01 10.76
C PHE A 215 -2.00 -15.08 10.57
N ASN A 216 -1.92 -15.69 9.38
CA ASN A 216 -0.83 -16.61 9.06
C ASN A 216 0.44 -15.81 8.77
N ILE A 217 1.58 -16.28 9.28
CA ILE A 217 2.89 -15.62 9.11
C ILE A 217 3.28 -15.59 7.62
N VAL A 218 3.84 -14.46 7.18
CA VAL A 218 4.37 -14.26 5.82
C VAL A 218 5.83 -13.84 5.90
N GLU A 219 6.74 -14.70 5.42
CA GLU A 219 8.19 -14.51 5.57
C GLU A 219 8.88 -13.89 4.34
N GLY A 220 8.13 -13.59 3.28
CA GLY A 220 8.71 -13.11 2.02
C GLY A 220 7.73 -12.37 1.13
N SER A 221 7.98 -12.45 -0.18
CA SER A 221 7.20 -11.74 -1.21
C SER A 221 5.92 -12.49 -1.63
N PHE A 222 5.67 -13.66 -1.04
CA PHE A 222 4.60 -14.57 -1.42
C PHE A 222 3.83 -15.07 -0.19
N SER A 223 2.54 -15.28 -0.35
CA SER A 223 1.63 -15.93 0.60
C SER A 223 0.64 -16.79 -0.18
N ASN A 224 0.12 -17.85 0.44
CA ASN A 224 -1.11 -18.50 -0.03
C ASN A 224 -2.17 -17.42 -0.27
N VAL A 225 -2.85 -17.50 -1.42
CA VAL A 225 -3.83 -16.50 -1.81
C VAL A 225 -4.98 -16.51 -0.80
N SER A 226 -5.21 -15.36 -0.18
CA SER A 226 -6.38 -15.11 0.65
C SER A 226 -6.81 -13.68 0.44
N VAL A 227 -8.03 -13.51 -0.10
CA VAL A 227 -8.54 -12.21 -0.53
C VAL A 227 -9.96 -11.95 -0.03
N ASN A 228 -10.45 -12.67 0.98
CA ASN A 228 -11.84 -12.58 1.44
C ASN A 228 -12.18 -11.25 2.13
N LYS A 229 -11.25 -10.73 2.93
CA LYS A 229 -11.42 -9.52 3.77
C LYS A 229 -10.68 -8.33 3.18
N ILE A 230 -9.53 -8.54 2.54
CA ILE A 230 -8.72 -7.49 1.89
C ILE A 230 -7.96 -8.04 0.67
N GLN A 231 -7.80 -7.22 -0.35
CA GLN A 231 -6.99 -7.55 -1.55
C GLN A 231 -6.29 -6.31 -2.11
N ILE A 232 -5.32 -6.51 -2.99
CA ILE A 232 -4.78 -5.47 -3.86
C ILE A 232 -5.19 -5.74 -5.30
N ASN A 233 -5.98 -4.86 -5.91
CA ASN A 233 -6.18 -4.90 -7.36
C ASN A 233 -4.93 -4.38 -8.04
N HIS A 234 -4.32 -5.18 -8.91
CA HIS A 234 -3.10 -4.82 -9.63
C HIS A 234 -3.40 -4.71 -11.13
N TYR A 235 -3.56 -3.46 -11.60
CA TYR A 235 -3.85 -3.11 -13.00
C TYR A 235 -2.57 -3.11 -13.84
N TYR A 236 -1.88 -4.24 -13.85
CA TYR A 236 -0.54 -4.36 -14.41
C TYR A 236 -0.48 -4.08 -15.92
N CYS A 237 -1.46 -4.62 -16.67
CA CYS A 237 -1.48 -4.52 -18.12
C CYS A 237 -1.98 -3.16 -18.59
N ARG A 238 -3.13 -2.70 -18.08
CA ARG A 238 -3.95 -1.66 -18.72
C ARG A 238 -4.15 -2.00 -20.21
N SER A 239 -4.46 -1.02 -21.07
CA SER A 239 -4.57 -1.30 -22.51
C SER A 239 -3.22 -1.67 -23.14
N LEU A 240 -3.24 -2.31 -24.32
CA LEU A 240 -2.03 -2.62 -25.07
C LEU A 240 -1.20 -1.38 -25.42
N GLU A 241 -1.86 -0.26 -25.74
CA GLU A 241 -1.22 1.04 -26.00
C GLU A 241 -0.45 1.53 -24.77
N GLU A 242 -1.09 1.53 -23.60
CA GLU A 242 -0.47 1.97 -22.35
C GLU A 242 0.65 1.03 -21.89
N TYR A 243 0.53 -0.28 -22.16
CA TYR A 243 1.61 -1.20 -21.86
C TYR A 243 2.85 -0.94 -22.73
N LYS A 244 2.68 -0.54 -24.00
CA LYS A 244 3.82 -0.13 -24.85
C LYS A 244 4.54 1.09 -24.24
N GLU A 245 3.80 2.04 -23.71
CA GLU A 245 4.37 3.19 -22.98
C GLU A 245 5.11 2.72 -21.72
N LYS A 246 4.53 1.79 -20.95
CA LYS A 246 5.15 1.14 -19.78
C LYS A 246 6.46 0.41 -20.13
N VAL A 247 6.54 -0.21 -21.31
CA VAL A 247 7.77 -0.82 -21.82
C VAL A 247 8.85 0.22 -22.09
N ILE A 248 8.51 1.31 -22.78
CA ILE A 248 9.43 2.43 -23.07
C ILE A 248 9.94 3.08 -21.78
N ARG A 249 9.05 3.24 -20.80
CA ARG A 249 9.36 3.82 -19.49
C ARG A 249 10.38 2.99 -18.69
N GLY A 250 10.28 1.66 -18.77
CA GLY A 250 11.16 0.71 -18.08
C GLY A 250 10.69 0.32 -16.67
N ILE A 251 11.58 -0.29 -15.88
CA ILE A 251 11.29 -0.86 -14.56
C ILE A 251 12.12 -0.17 -13.46
N ALA A 252 11.52 0.08 -12.30
CA ALA A 252 12.12 0.82 -11.19
C ALA A 252 12.98 -0.02 -10.23
N ASP A 253 12.87 -1.35 -10.28
CA ASP A 253 13.55 -2.30 -9.38
C ASP A 253 14.80 -2.95 -9.99
N THR A 254 14.83 -3.14 -11.31
CA THR A 254 15.86 -3.90 -12.03
C THR A 254 16.54 -3.08 -13.13
N LYS A 255 17.62 -3.62 -13.67
CA LYS A 255 18.29 -3.10 -14.88
C LYS A 255 17.79 -3.78 -16.16
N ARG A 256 17.05 -4.88 -16.04
CA ARG A 256 16.48 -5.62 -17.18
C ARG A 256 15.43 -4.74 -17.88
N PRO A 257 15.44 -4.64 -19.22
CA PRO A 257 14.35 -3.99 -19.94
C PRO A 257 13.06 -4.79 -19.76
N ARG A 258 11.93 -4.08 -19.68
CA ARG A 258 10.61 -4.70 -19.79
C ARG A 258 10.39 -5.12 -21.23
N GLN A 259 9.73 -6.25 -21.43
CA GLN A 259 9.45 -6.79 -22.75
C GLN A 259 7.94 -6.90 -23.01
N MET A 260 7.57 -6.97 -24.29
CA MET A 260 6.16 -7.11 -24.71
C MET A 260 5.61 -8.52 -24.48
N ASP A 261 6.46 -9.55 -24.42
CA ASP A 261 6.06 -10.92 -24.06
C ASP A 261 5.39 -10.96 -22.66
N GLU A 262 5.89 -10.15 -21.72
CA GLU A 262 5.30 -9.98 -20.40
C GLU A 262 3.86 -9.44 -20.49
N PHE A 263 3.52 -8.59 -21.47
CA PHE A 263 2.11 -8.20 -21.66
C PHE A 263 1.26 -9.43 -21.92
N TYR A 264 1.61 -10.22 -22.93
CA TYR A 264 0.82 -11.37 -23.34
C TYR A 264 0.77 -12.47 -22.29
N GLU A 265 1.85 -12.65 -21.51
CA GLU A 265 1.90 -13.61 -20.41
C GLU A 265 0.98 -13.21 -19.25
N HIS A 266 0.97 -11.93 -18.89
CA HIS A 266 0.12 -11.43 -17.82
C HIS A 266 -1.35 -11.31 -18.28
N ASP A 267 -1.58 -10.79 -19.48
CA ASP A 267 -2.91 -10.47 -20.01
C ASP A 267 -3.72 -11.73 -20.34
N ARG A 268 -3.09 -12.79 -20.87
CA ARG A 268 -3.77 -14.03 -21.27
C ARG A 268 -4.67 -14.59 -20.17
N ASP A 269 -4.14 -14.67 -18.95
CA ASP A 269 -4.84 -15.28 -17.82
C ASP A 269 -5.54 -14.24 -16.92
N SER A 270 -5.33 -12.94 -17.17
CA SER A 270 -5.88 -11.86 -16.33
C SER A 270 -7.17 -11.23 -16.88
N ASN A 271 -7.84 -11.89 -17.83
CA ASN A 271 -9.14 -11.45 -18.37
C ASN A 271 -10.26 -12.50 -18.19
N ALA A 272 -10.13 -13.37 -17.19
CA ALA A 272 -10.99 -14.54 -17.00
C ALA A 272 -12.36 -14.20 -16.38
N LEU A 273 -12.39 -13.31 -15.39
CA LEU A 273 -13.58 -13.02 -14.59
C LEU A 273 -13.84 -11.51 -14.52
N GLU A 274 -15.11 -11.09 -14.57
CA GLU A 274 -15.47 -9.72 -14.26
C GLU A 274 -15.48 -9.49 -12.74
N ASP A 275 -14.76 -8.47 -12.26
CA ASP A 275 -14.74 -8.05 -10.87
C ASP A 275 -14.91 -6.52 -10.78
N LYS A 276 -16.12 -6.09 -10.42
CA LYS A 276 -16.49 -4.69 -10.22
C LYS A 276 -16.55 -4.30 -8.74
N THR A 277 -16.03 -5.13 -7.84
CA THR A 277 -16.13 -4.92 -6.38
C THR A 277 -15.59 -3.55 -5.97
N ILE A 278 -14.53 -3.07 -6.64
CA ILE A 278 -13.92 -1.77 -6.34
C ILE A 278 -14.87 -0.58 -6.54
N LEU A 279 -15.78 -0.68 -7.52
CA LEU A 279 -16.71 0.39 -7.88
C LEU A 279 -17.81 0.57 -6.83
N GLY A 280 -18.21 -0.52 -6.16
CA GLY A 280 -19.19 -0.53 -5.08
C GLY A 280 -18.58 -0.51 -3.67
N LEU A 281 -17.26 -0.31 -3.53
CA LEU A 281 -16.58 -0.52 -2.26
C LEU A 281 -17.07 0.42 -1.13
N PHE A 282 -17.50 1.63 -1.50
CA PHE A 282 -17.89 2.69 -0.57
C PHE A 282 -19.41 2.94 -0.53
N SER A 283 -20.21 2.08 -1.18
CA SER A 283 -21.68 2.16 -1.14
C SER A 283 -22.30 1.44 0.06
#